data_AF-A0A6M3L992-F1
#
_entry.id   AF-A0A6M3L992-F1
#
_cell.length_a   1.000
_cell.length_b   1.000
_cell.length_c   1.000
_cell.angle_alpha   90.00
_cell.angle_beta   90.00
_cell.angle_gamma   90.00
#
_symmetry.space_group_name_H-M   'P 1'
#
loop_
_entity.id
_entity.type
_entity.pdbx_description
1 polymer ?
#
loop_
_entity_poly.entity_id
_entity_poly.type
_entity_poly.pdbx_seq_one_letter_code
_entity_poly.pdbx_strand_id
1 'polypeptide(L)'
;MVNLCVLKVKIGINNNGSADYPDFNQLAVVQNSGMDWSKYVDRYGSGWLYDFIGHKEEDAESPFGQQWAILLVPKDFVDQAVVRFSNVCTKLNPAEADDFYNNRHAKDMEDEDINLDVLQKIKMKQDLGLPLTAKQQRAIDPEDDTPGIRKNKRKLFTDYKKERGYNIVN
;
A
#
# COMPACT_ATOMS: atom_id res chain seq x y z
N MET A 1 6.56 -8.43 -15.29
CA MET A 1 6.46 -8.58 -13.83
C MET A 1 7.78 -8.13 -13.22
N VAL A 2 7.76 -7.32 -12.16
CA VAL A 2 8.96 -6.71 -11.54
C VAL A 2 9.25 -7.42 -10.23
N ASN A 3 10.48 -7.92 -10.05
CA ASN A 3 10.90 -8.55 -8.80
C ASN A 3 11.35 -7.48 -7.79
N LEU A 4 10.72 -7.45 -6.62
CA LEU A 4 10.98 -6.47 -5.55
C LEU A 4 11.15 -7.19 -4.21
N CYS A 5 11.94 -6.61 -3.33
CA CYS A 5 12.04 -6.98 -1.93
C CYS A 5 11.27 -5.97 -1.07
N VAL A 6 10.95 -6.36 0.16
CA VAL A 6 10.21 -5.50 1.10
C VAL A 6 11.13 -5.03 2.21
N LEU A 7 11.27 -3.71 2.31
CA LEU A 7 11.96 -3.05 3.41
C LEU A 7 10.92 -2.45 4.35
N LYS A 8 10.86 -2.93 5.58
CA LYS A 8 10.16 -2.27 6.69
C LYS A 8 11.06 -1.20 7.29
N VAL A 9 10.52 0.00 7.46
CA VAL A 9 11.25 1.17 7.93
C VAL A 9 10.51 1.75 9.13
N LYS A 10 11.27 1.97 10.20
CA LYS A 10 10.85 2.76 11.36
C LYS A 10 11.10 4.23 11.04
N ILE A 11 10.06 5.05 11.15
CA ILE A 11 10.09 6.47 10.82
C ILE A 11 9.76 7.26 12.10
N GLY A 12 10.63 8.19 12.46
CA GLY A 12 10.34 9.11 13.55
C GLY A 12 9.37 10.20 13.09
N ILE A 13 8.56 10.74 14.00
CA ILE A 13 7.78 11.95 13.78
C ILE A 13 8.33 13.01 14.73
N ASN A 14 8.90 14.07 14.16
CA ASN A 14 9.49 15.13 14.97
C ASN A 14 8.42 16.09 15.54
N ASN A 15 8.82 16.96 16.48
CA ASN A 15 7.91 17.91 17.14
C ASN A 15 7.22 18.90 16.18
N ASN A 16 7.71 19.04 14.95
CA ASN A 16 7.11 19.88 13.91
C ASN A 16 6.17 19.08 12.98
N GLY A 17 5.88 17.81 13.30
CA GLY A 17 5.06 16.91 12.51
C GLY A 17 5.72 16.42 11.22
N SER A 18 7.02 16.64 11.03
CA SER A 18 7.74 16.11 9.87
C SER A 18 8.27 14.72 10.15
N ALA A 19 8.23 13.86 9.13
CA ALA A 19 8.78 12.53 9.19
C ALA A 19 10.32 12.55 9.10
N ASP A 20 10.96 11.81 10.00
CA ASP A 20 12.40 11.61 10.09
C ASP A 20 12.76 10.26 9.46
N TYR A 21 12.92 10.28 8.13
CA TYR A 21 13.30 9.10 7.36
C TYR A 21 14.81 8.86 7.44
N PRO A 22 15.27 7.59 7.34
CA PRO A 22 16.70 7.33 7.14
C PRO A 22 17.22 8.07 5.90
N ASP A 23 18.44 8.59 5.98
CA ASP A 23 19.08 9.30 4.87
C ASP A 23 19.55 8.34 3.77
N PHE A 24 18.61 7.84 2.99
CA PHE A 24 18.86 6.86 1.94
C PHE A 24 19.73 7.40 0.78
N ASN A 25 19.98 8.72 0.70
CA ASN A 25 20.96 9.29 -0.24
C ASN A 25 22.41 8.83 0.04
N GLN A 26 22.66 8.24 1.22
CA GLN A 26 23.96 7.63 1.55
C GLN A 26 24.14 6.23 0.94
N LEU A 27 23.10 5.62 0.38
CA LEU A 27 23.22 4.29 -0.24
C LEU A 27 23.87 4.41 -1.62
N ALA A 28 24.88 3.57 -1.89
CA ALA A 28 25.59 3.57 -3.16
C ALA A 28 24.65 3.34 -4.34
N VAL A 29 23.61 2.50 -4.17
CA VAL A 29 22.61 2.28 -5.23
C VAL A 29 21.84 3.55 -5.60
N VAL A 30 21.55 4.41 -4.62
CA VAL A 30 20.87 5.69 -4.85
C VAL A 30 21.84 6.67 -5.49
N GLN A 31 23.05 6.81 -4.96
CA GLN A 31 24.10 7.68 -5.50
C GLN A 31 24.41 7.36 -6.97
N ASN A 32 24.57 6.08 -7.29
CA ASN A 32 24.87 5.62 -8.64
C ASN A 32 23.69 5.78 -9.61
N SER A 33 22.46 5.89 -9.10
CA SER A 33 21.28 6.10 -9.94
C SER A 33 21.16 7.54 -10.46
N GLY A 34 21.84 8.51 -9.83
CA GLY A 34 21.67 9.94 -10.11
C GLY A 34 20.30 10.50 -9.72
N MET A 35 19.50 9.75 -8.96
CA MET A 35 18.18 10.14 -8.47
C MET A 35 18.24 10.46 -6.98
N ASP A 36 17.41 11.39 -6.53
CA ASP A 36 17.11 11.53 -5.10
C ASP A 36 16.44 10.24 -4.58
N TRP A 37 16.74 9.85 -3.35
CA TRP A 37 16.23 8.61 -2.77
C TRP A 37 14.71 8.49 -2.85
N SER A 38 13.96 9.59 -2.68
CA SER A 38 12.50 9.56 -2.69
C SER A 38 11.95 9.13 -4.04
N LYS A 39 12.62 9.52 -5.13
CA LYS A 39 12.30 9.10 -6.49
C LYS A 39 12.78 7.68 -6.76
N TYR A 40 13.93 7.29 -6.20
CA TYR A 40 14.46 5.94 -6.37
C TYR A 40 13.50 4.89 -5.78
N VAL A 41 13.03 5.11 -4.55
CA VAL A 41 12.15 4.15 -3.87
C VAL A 41 10.76 4.07 -4.49
N ASP A 42 10.28 5.14 -5.12
CA ASP A 42 8.98 5.18 -5.80
C ASP A 42 9.07 4.97 -7.32
N ARG A 43 10.22 4.54 -7.86
CA ARG A 43 10.40 4.39 -9.32
C ARG A 43 9.45 3.37 -9.97
N TYR A 44 8.81 2.52 -9.17
CA TYR A 44 7.80 1.56 -9.61
C TYR A 44 6.37 1.99 -9.26
N GLY A 45 6.17 3.16 -8.65
CA GLY A 45 4.88 3.77 -8.36
C GLY A 45 4.11 3.14 -7.19
N SER A 46 4.79 2.44 -6.28
CA SER A 46 4.17 1.85 -5.09
C SER A 46 3.90 2.87 -3.99
N GLY A 47 4.70 3.92 -3.94
CA GLY A 47 4.79 4.83 -2.81
C GLY A 47 5.22 4.12 -1.52
N TRP A 48 5.00 4.83 -0.41
CA TRP A 48 5.14 4.29 0.93
C TRP A 48 3.83 3.66 1.38
N LEU A 49 3.92 2.44 1.92
CA LEU A 49 2.78 1.71 2.46
C LEU A 49 2.86 1.78 3.98
N TYR A 50 2.33 2.87 4.53
CA TYR A 50 2.36 3.17 5.97
C TYR A 50 1.46 2.26 6.79
N ASP A 51 1.85 1.97 8.03
CA ASP A 51 0.89 1.50 9.02
C ASP A 51 -0.20 2.56 9.23
N PHE A 52 -1.44 2.11 9.39
CA PHE A 52 -2.54 3.01 9.71
C PHE A 52 -2.56 3.41 11.19
N ILE A 53 -1.92 2.59 12.03
CA ILE A 53 -2.00 2.67 13.50
C ILE A 53 -1.23 3.90 14.01
N GLY A 54 -0.02 4.18 13.53
CA GLY A 54 0.84 5.26 14.05
C GLY A 54 0.32 6.70 13.90
N HIS A 55 -0.81 6.90 13.19
CA HIS A 55 -1.47 8.19 13.07
C HIS A 55 -2.66 8.40 14.02
N LYS A 56 -3.25 7.33 14.57
CA LYS A 56 -4.53 7.41 15.31
C LYS A 56 -4.54 6.67 16.64
N GLU A 57 -3.73 5.63 16.78
CA GLU A 57 -3.75 4.74 17.94
C GLU A 57 -2.31 4.41 18.36
N GLU A 58 -2.04 4.42 19.66
CA GLU A 58 -0.76 3.98 20.20
C GLU A 58 -0.83 2.47 20.47
N ASP A 59 0.14 1.71 19.95
CA ASP A 59 0.35 0.33 20.35
C ASP A 59 1.83 0.06 20.68
N ALA A 60 2.12 -1.13 21.23
CA ALA A 60 3.46 -1.49 21.64
C ALA A 60 4.47 -1.54 20.47
N GLU A 61 3.99 -1.71 19.24
CA GLU A 61 4.82 -1.73 18.04
C GLU A 61 4.97 -0.35 17.40
N SER A 62 3.96 0.53 17.50
CA SER A 62 3.91 1.90 16.97
C SER A 62 3.63 2.91 18.09
N PRO A 63 4.63 3.19 18.95
CA PRO A 63 4.46 4.15 20.06
C PRO A 63 4.32 5.59 19.53
N PHE A 64 3.81 6.48 20.38
CA PHE A 64 3.65 7.89 20.01
C PHE A 64 4.97 8.51 19.48
N GLY A 65 4.88 9.25 18.36
CA GLY A 65 6.03 9.85 17.70
C GLY A 65 6.81 8.89 16.78
N GLN A 66 6.29 7.69 16.52
CA GLN A 66 6.87 6.71 15.60
C GLN A 66 5.81 6.12 14.68
N GLN A 67 6.23 5.79 13.47
CA GLN A 67 5.39 5.14 12.47
C GLN A 67 6.20 4.08 11.73
N TRP A 68 5.56 2.98 11.35
CA TRP A 68 6.16 2.03 10.42
C TRP A 68 5.62 2.20 9.02
N ALA A 69 6.45 1.90 8.04
CA ALA A 69 6.02 1.74 6.67
C ALA A 69 6.82 0.64 5.99
N ILE A 70 6.28 0.10 4.90
CA ILE A 70 7.03 -0.76 4.01
C ILE A 70 7.25 -0.08 2.64
N LEU A 71 8.39 -0.40 2.04
CA LEU A 71 8.77 -0.02 0.69
C LEU A 71 8.97 -1.27 -0.17
N LEU A 72 8.50 -1.22 -1.42
CA LEU A 72 8.71 -2.27 -2.42
C LEU A 72 9.83 -1.83 -3.37
N VAL A 73 11.05 -2.28 -3.10
CA VAL A 73 12.27 -1.76 -3.73
C VAL A 73 13.16 -2.91 -4.21
N PRO A 74 14.13 -2.65 -5.11
CA PRO A 74 15.02 -3.70 -5.56
C PRO A 74 15.89 -4.24 -4.43
N LYS A 75 16.37 -5.48 -4.60
CA LYS A 75 17.12 -6.21 -3.58
C LYS A 75 18.38 -5.47 -3.10
N ASP A 76 19.12 -4.84 -4.01
CA ASP A 76 20.36 -4.10 -3.69
C ASP A 76 20.12 -2.93 -2.72
N PHE A 77 19.00 -2.22 -2.87
CA PHE A 77 18.58 -1.18 -1.96
C PHE A 77 18.28 -1.75 -0.58
N VAL A 78 17.49 -2.84 -0.50
CA VAL A 78 17.16 -3.48 0.78
C VAL A 78 18.43 -3.95 1.48
N ASP A 79 19.30 -4.67 0.77
CA ASP A 79 20.53 -5.23 1.34
C ASP A 79 21.47 -4.12 1.86
N GLN A 80 21.59 -2.99 1.15
CA GLN A 80 22.38 -1.85 1.62
C GLN A 80 21.71 -1.12 2.80
N ALA A 81 20.39 -0.93 2.75
CA ALA A 81 19.63 -0.23 3.77
C ALA A 81 19.67 -0.96 5.13
N VAL A 82 19.49 -2.28 5.16
CA VAL A 82 19.53 -3.05 6.42
C VAL A 82 20.92 -3.12 7.03
N VAL A 83 21.98 -2.98 6.22
CA VAL A 83 23.36 -2.90 6.73
C VAL A 83 23.63 -1.50 7.29
N ARG A 84 23.25 -0.45 6.56
CA ARG A 84 23.56 0.94 6.93
C ARG A 84 22.69 1.48 8.05
N PHE A 85 21.41 1.12 8.06
CA PHE A 85 20.38 1.64 8.96
C PHE A 85 19.74 0.50 9.78
N SER A 86 20.56 -0.43 10.26
CA SER A 86 20.11 -1.68 10.91
C SER A 86 19.20 -1.49 12.13
N ASN A 87 19.22 -0.33 12.76
CA ASN A 87 18.37 0.03 13.90
C ASN A 87 16.94 0.42 13.51
N VAL A 88 16.70 0.79 12.25
CA VAL A 88 15.41 1.29 11.76
C VAL A 88 14.93 0.60 10.48
N CYS A 89 15.78 -0.18 9.83
CA CYS A 89 15.48 -0.88 8.59
C CYS A 89 15.54 -2.40 8.80
N THR A 90 14.44 -3.08 8.46
CA THR A 90 14.33 -4.54 8.51
C THR A 90 13.84 -5.06 7.17
N LYS A 91 14.49 -6.10 6.66
CA LYS A 91 14.03 -6.81 5.48
C LYS A 91 12.93 -7.79 5.88
N LEU A 92 11.77 -7.71 5.23
CA LEU A 92 10.67 -8.65 5.45
C LEU A 92 10.73 -9.77 4.42
N ASN A 93 10.42 -10.98 4.87
CA ASN A 93 10.10 -12.09 3.97
C ASN A 93 8.67 -11.92 3.39
N PRO A 94 8.28 -12.67 2.35
CA PRO A 94 6.96 -12.54 1.72
C PRO A 94 5.78 -12.67 2.68
N ALA A 95 5.84 -13.59 3.65
CA ALA A 95 4.75 -13.80 4.60
C ALA A 95 4.62 -12.62 5.58
N GLU A 96 5.74 -12.10 6.09
CA GLU A 96 5.77 -10.90 6.93
C GLU A 96 5.28 -9.65 6.18
N ALA A 97 5.59 -9.55 4.88
CA ALA A 97 5.11 -8.46 4.05
C ALA A 97 3.60 -8.55 3.78
N ASP A 98 3.06 -9.76 3.54
CA ASP A 98 1.61 -10.00 3.43
C ASP A 98 0.89 -9.64 4.75
N ASP A 99 1.44 -10.06 5.89
CA ASP A 99 0.90 -9.71 7.20
C ASP A 99 0.88 -8.20 7.43
N PHE A 100 2.02 -7.53 7.24
CA PHE A 100 2.10 -6.08 7.42
C PHE A 100 1.11 -5.34 6.50
N TYR A 101 1.05 -5.70 5.23
CA TYR A 101 0.14 -5.02 4.30
C TYR A 101 -1.32 -5.21 4.72
N ASN A 102 -1.76 -6.45 4.95
CA ASN A 102 -3.17 -6.73 5.19
C ASN A 102 -3.63 -6.26 6.57
N ASN A 103 -2.78 -6.44 7.61
CA ASN A 103 -3.16 -6.23 9.00
C ASN A 103 -2.72 -4.87 9.57
N ARG A 104 -1.78 -4.16 8.91
CA ARG A 104 -1.31 -2.83 9.33
C ARG A 104 -1.66 -1.74 8.33
N HIS A 105 -1.31 -1.90 7.06
CA HIS A 105 -1.50 -0.86 6.05
C HIS A 105 -2.95 -0.75 5.57
N ALA A 106 -3.53 -1.88 5.14
CA ALA A 106 -4.84 -1.97 4.53
C ALA A 106 -5.95 -2.35 5.52
N LYS A 107 -5.66 -2.36 6.83
CA LYS A 107 -6.58 -2.78 7.90
C LYS A 107 -7.97 -2.14 7.76
N ASP A 108 -7.99 -0.82 7.57
CA ASP A 108 -9.22 -0.01 7.51
C ASP A 108 -9.62 0.38 6.08
N MET A 109 -8.99 -0.20 5.06
CA MET A 109 -9.49 -0.04 3.70
C MET A 109 -10.81 -0.80 3.56
N GLU A 110 -11.78 -0.23 2.86
CA GLU A 110 -13.03 -0.92 2.54
C GLU A 110 -12.75 -2.10 1.59
N ASP A 111 -13.53 -3.18 1.70
CA ASP A 111 -13.42 -4.33 0.81
C ASP A 111 -13.87 -4.01 -0.63
N GLU A 112 -14.68 -2.96 -0.78
CA GLU A 112 -15.36 -2.58 -2.02
C GLU A 112 -15.25 -1.07 -2.29
N ASP A 113 -15.06 -0.72 -3.56
CA ASP A 113 -15.24 0.63 -4.08
C ASP A 113 -16.71 0.83 -4.48
N ILE A 114 -17.44 1.69 -3.76
CA ILE A 114 -18.88 1.89 -3.94
C ILE A 114 -19.16 3.22 -4.67
N ASN A 115 -19.82 3.13 -5.82
CA ASN A 115 -20.38 4.28 -6.54
C ASN A 115 -21.86 4.48 -6.19
N LEU A 116 -22.11 5.25 -5.13
CA LEU A 116 -23.45 5.49 -4.61
C LEU A 116 -24.42 6.08 -5.64
N ASP A 117 -23.97 6.98 -6.52
CA ASP A 117 -24.82 7.60 -7.54
C ASP A 117 -25.40 6.58 -8.53
N VAL A 118 -24.58 5.61 -8.95
CA VAL A 118 -25.02 4.53 -9.83
C VAL A 118 -26.00 3.62 -9.10
N LEU A 119 -25.68 3.25 -7.86
CA LEU A 119 -26.48 2.33 -7.07
C LEU A 119 -27.83 2.93 -6.68
N GLN A 120 -27.89 4.22 -6.36
CA GLN A 120 -29.15 4.93 -6.10
C GLN A 120 -30.05 4.94 -7.33
N LYS A 121 -29.51 5.19 -8.54
CA LYS A 121 -30.29 5.13 -9.78
C LYS A 121 -30.83 3.73 -10.08
N ILE A 122 -30.03 2.70 -9.79
CA ILE A 122 -30.45 1.30 -9.92
C ILE A 122 -31.57 0.98 -8.93
N LYS A 123 -31.37 1.34 -7.66
CA LYS A 123 -32.38 1.17 -6.60
C LYS A 123 -33.70 1.85 -6.95
N MET A 124 -33.68 3.11 -7.39
CA MET A 124 -34.90 3.83 -7.80
C MET A 124 -35.66 3.10 -8.91
N LYS A 125 -34.97 2.51 -9.89
CA LYS A 125 -35.64 1.71 -10.92
C LYS A 125 -36.29 0.46 -10.36
N GLN A 126 -35.59 -0.28 -9.50
CA GLN A 126 -36.12 -1.48 -8.86
C GLN A 126 -37.35 -1.15 -8.00
N ASP A 127 -37.27 -0.07 -7.21
CA ASP A 127 -38.37 0.40 -6.36
C ASP A 127 -39.61 0.81 -7.19
N LEU A 128 -39.42 1.27 -8.43
CA LEU A 128 -40.47 1.56 -9.41
C LEU A 128 -40.94 0.33 -10.23
N GLY A 129 -40.37 -0.85 -9.98
CA GLY A 129 -40.69 -2.08 -10.74
C GLY A 129 -40.17 -2.07 -12.18
N LEU A 130 -39.20 -1.23 -12.51
CA LEU A 130 -38.62 -1.13 -13.85
C LEU A 130 -37.49 -2.16 -14.04
N PRO A 131 -37.40 -2.81 -15.22
CA PRO A 131 -36.33 -3.76 -15.48
C PRO A 131 -34.96 -3.07 -15.53
N LEU A 132 -33.94 -3.77 -15.00
CA LEU A 132 -32.55 -3.35 -15.10
C LEU A 132 -31.99 -3.69 -16.49
N THR A 133 -31.15 -2.81 -17.01
CA THR A 133 -30.33 -3.12 -18.20
C THR A 133 -29.19 -4.06 -17.83
N ALA A 134 -28.61 -4.77 -18.81
CA ALA A 134 -27.45 -5.63 -18.57
C ALA A 134 -26.28 -4.88 -17.91
N LYS A 135 -26.03 -3.61 -18.28
CA LYS A 135 -25.01 -2.77 -17.63
C LYS A 135 -25.32 -2.51 -16.16
N GLN A 136 -26.59 -2.32 -15.81
CA GLN A 136 -27.01 -2.11 -14.41
C GLN A 136 -26.92 -3.40 -13.60
N GLN A 137 -27.19 -4.55 -14.22
CA GLN A 137 -26.98 -5.85 -13.57
C GLN A 137 -25.50 -6.10 -13.28
N ARG A 138 -24.61 -5.74 -14.21
CA ARG A 138 -23.15 -5.81 -14.00
C ARG A 138 -22.64 -4.82 -12.96
N ALA A 139 -23.25 -3.64 -12.86
CA ALA A 139 -22.87 -2.63 -11.86
C ALA A 139 -23.15 -3.04 -10.40
N ILE A 140 -23.95 -4.07 -10.16
CA ILE A 140 -24.19 -4.60 -8.80
C ILE A 140 -23.43 -5.91 -8.54
N ASP A 141 -22.59 -6.34 -9.49
CA ASP A 141 -21.70 -7.48 -9.36
C ASP A 141 -20.31 -6.99 -8.91
N PRO A 142 -19.86 -7.28 -7.68
CA PRO A 142 -18.59 -6.77 -7.15
C PRO A 142 -17.37 -7.29 -7.91
N GLU A 143 -17.49 -8.40 -8.65
CA GLU A 143 -16.40 -8.97 -9.45
C GLU A 143 -16.32 -8.34 -10.86
N ASP A 144 -17.33 -7.57 -11.26
CA ASP A 144 -17.33 -6.87 -12.55
C ASP A 144 -16.68 -5.48 -12.44
N ASP A 145 -15.86 -5.10 -13.40
CA ASP A 145 -15.18 -3.79 -13.40
C ASP A 145 -16.14 -2.61 -13.71
N THR A 146 -17.43 -2.86 -13.98
CA THR A 146 -18.45 -1.83 -14.26
C THR A 146 -18.64 -0.90 -13.05
N PRO A 147 -18.71 0.44 -13.24
CA PRO A 147 -18.95 1.36 -12.14
C PRO A 147 -20.24 1.05 -11.38
N GLY A 148 -20.14 0.87 -10.06
CA GLY A 148 -21.22 0.43 -9.18
C GLY A 148 -20.64 -0.09 -7.87
N ILE A 149 -20.72 -1.39 -7.59
CA ILE A 149 -19.93 -2.05 -6.54
C ILE A 149 -18.76 -2.74 -7.24
N ARG A 150 -17.52 -2.54 -6.77
CA ARG A 150 -16.35 -3.25 -7.29
C ARG A 150 -15.45 -3.68 -6.15
N LYS A 151 -14.85 -4.87 -6.25
CA LYS A 151 -13.83 -5.31 -5.30
C LYS A 151 -12.66 -4.31 -5.26
N ASN A 152 -12.27 -3.90 -4.06
CA ASN A 152 -11.11 -3.04 -3.87
C ASN A 152 -9.82 -3.84 -4.05
N LYS A 153 -9.20 -3.75 -5.24
CA LYS A 153 -7.95 -4.45 -5.58
C LYS A 153 -6.75 -3.99 -4.74
N ARG A 154 -6.89 -2.91 -3.94
CA ARG A 154 -5.86 -2.42 -3.02
C ARG A 154 -6.02 -2.96 -1.59
N LYS A 155 -7.12 -3.66 -1.26
CA LYS A 155 -7.37 -4.19 0.09
C LYS A 155 -6.42 -5.32 0.47
N LEU A 156 -6.26 -6.31 -0.41
CA LEU A 156 -5.39 -7.46 -0.18
C LEU A 156 -4.07 -7.30 -0.90
N PHE A 157 -2.96 -7.63 -0.23
CA PHE A 157 -1.64 -7.46 -0.85
C PHE A 157 -1.47 -8.29 -2.11
N THR A 158 -2.06 -9.49 -2.15
CA THR A 158 -2.07 -10.36 -3.34
C THR A 158 -2.69 -9.68 -4.56
N ASP A 159 -3.84 -9.02 -4.37
CA ASP A 159 -4.53 -8.33 -5.47
C ASP A 159 -3.75 -7.08 -5.88
N TYR A 160 -3.22 -6.33 -4.90
CA TYR A 160 -2.38 -5.15 -5.14
C TYR A 160 -1.12 -5.49 -5.95
N LYS A 161 -0.39 -6.54 -5.55
CA LYS A 161 0.80 -7.03 -6.28
C LYS A 161 0.44 -7.42 -7.71
N LYS A 162 -0.67 -8.13 -7.90
CA LYS A 162 -1.13 -8.59 -9.21
C LYS A 162 -1.49 -7.42 -10.12
N GLU A 163 -2.25 -6.45 -9.62
CA GLU A 163 -2.65 -5.24 -10.36
C GLU A 163 -1.43 -4.43 -10.81
N ARG A 164 -0.41 -4.32 -9.96
CA ARG A 164 0.81 -3.59 -10.25
C ARG A 164 1.88 -4.39 -11.01
N GLY A 165 1.67 -5.69 -11.19
CA GLY A 165 2.63 -6.58 -11.84
C GLY A 165 3.92 -6.79 -11.03
N TYR A 166 3.83 -6.79 -9.70
CA TYR A 166 4.94 -7.04 -8.79
C TYR A 166 5.05 -8.51 -8.40
N ASN A 167 6.29 -8.96 -8.20
CA ASN A 167 6.63 -10.24 -7.59
C ASN A 167 7.52 -9.98 -6.39
N ILE A 168 7.09 -10.39 -5.19
CA ILE A 168 7.85 -10.18 -3.97
C ILE A 168 8.80 -11.34 -3.75
N VAL A 169 10.09 -11.02 -3.64
CA VAL A 169 11.19 -11.97 -3.48
C VAL A 169 11.98 -11.66 -2.21
N ASN A 170 12.69 -12.68 -1.72
CA ASN A 170 13.70 -12.54 -0.66
C ASN A 170 14.99 -11.90 -1.18
#